data_AF-A0A7W9YBK1-F1
#
_entry.id   AF-A0A7W9YBK1-F1
#
_cell.length_a   1.000
_cell.length_b   1.000
_cell.length_c   1.000
_cell.angle_alpha   90.00
_cell.angle_beta   90.00
_cell.angle_gamma   90.00
#
_symmetry.space_group_name_H-M   'P 1'
#
loop_
_entity.id
_entity.type
_entity.pdbx_description
1 polymer ?
#
loop_
_entity_poly.entity_id
_entity_poly.type
_entity_poly.pdbx_seq_one_letter_code
_entity_poly.pdbx_strand_id
1 'polypeptide(L)' 'MVQVDVSVNAMFDGMTSGRFTGKKLSDYFNDQTTDWAGARKIINSLDKADKIAAEAKLFFAAIKTAA' A
#
# COMPACT_ATOMS: atom_id res chain seq x y z
N MET A 1 13.12 -10.47 -18.52
CA MET A 1 11.71 -10.90 -18.46
C MET A 1 11.22 -10.66 -17.03
N VAL A 2 10.09 -9.98 -16.82
CA VAL A 2 9.61 -9.66 -15.46
C VAL A 2 9.06 -10.93 -14.80
N GLN A 3 9.55 -11.24 -13.60
CA GLN A 3 9.07 -12.36 -12.77
C GLN A 3 7.96 -11.82 -11.85
N VAL A 4 6.71 -11.94 -12.30
CA VAL A 4 5.56 -11.29 -11.64
C VAL A 4 5.32 -11.87 -10.24
N ASP A 5 5.43 -13.17 -10.10
CA ASP A 5 5.28 -13.92 -8.84
C ASP A 5 6.28 -13.44 -7.76
N VAL A 6 7.57 -13.37 -8.12
CA VAL A 6 8.63 -12.91 -7.23
C VAL A 6 8.40 -11.44 -6.85
N SER A 7 8.02 -10.62 -7.83
CA SER A 7 7.81 -9.17 -7.63
C SER A 7 6.62 -8.89 -6.72
N VAL A 8 5.52 -9.62 -6.88
CA VAL A 8 4.32 -9.51 -6.05
C VAL A 8 4.61 -9.95 -4.62
N ASN A 9 5.31 -11.08 -4.44
CA ASN A 9 5.70 -11.56 -3.11
C ASN A 9 6.61 -10.56 -2.39
N ALA A 10 7.61 -10.02 -3.10
CA ALA A 10 8.49 -9.00 -2.55
C ALA A 10 7.73 -7.72 -2.18
N MET A 11 6.73 -7.31 -2.98
CA MET A 11 5.88 -6.16 -2.68
C MET A 11 5.11 -6.39 -1.37
N PHE A 12 4.43 -7.53 -1.20
CA PHE A 12 3.67 -7.81 0.02
C PHE A 12 4.57 -7.90 1.25
N ASP A 13 5.67 -8.65 1.18
CA ASP A 13 6.62 -8.76 2.29
C ASP A 13 7.19 -7.37 2.64
N GLY A 14 7.64 -6.61 1.65
CA GLY A 14 8.22 -5.29 1.89
C GLY A 14 7.22 -4.27 2.45
N MET A 15 5.96 -4.31 2.03
CA MET A 15 4.93 -3.38 2.53
C MET A 15 4.42 -3.74 3.93
N THR A 16 4.41 -5.02 4.28
CA THR A 16 3.95 -5.49 5.60
C THR A 16 5.05 -5.42 6.65
N SER A 17 6.30 -5.70 6.28
CA SER A 17 7.45 -5.68 7.19
C SER A 17 8.27 -4.39 7.16
N GLY A 18 8.02 -3.50 6.19
CA GLY A 18 8.69 -2.21 6.06
C GLY A 18 10.09 -2.28 5.45
N ARG A 19 10.42 -3.32 4.67
CA ARG A 19 11.79 -3.53 4.14
C ARG A 19 12.28 -2.48 3.14
N PHE A 20 11.39 -1.71 2.52
CA PHE A 20 11.78 -0.72 1.51
C PHE A 20 12.24 0.60 2.13
N THR A 21 11.49 1.15 3.08
CA THR A 21 11.75 2.48 3.67
C THR A 21 11.72 2.51 5.20
N GLY A 22 11.53 1.35 5.84
CA GLY A 22 11.25 1.23 7.28
C GLY A 22 9.79 1.52 7.66
N LYS A 23 8.95 1.95 6.70
CA LYS A 23 7.53 2.21 6.92
C LYS A 23 6.69 1.00 6.48
N LYS A 24 5.69 0.65 7.27
CA LYS A 24 4.81 -0.51 7.02
C LYS A 24 3.34 -0.11 6.95
N LEU A 25 2.50 -0.99 6.40
CA LEU A 25 1.05 -0.77 6.30
C LEU A 25 0.41 -0.40 7.65
N SER A 26 0.82 -1.04 8.75
CA SER A 26 0.27 -0.76 10.09
C SER A 26 0.60 0.64 10.62
N ASP A 27 1.58 1.33 10.04
CA ASP A 27 1.91 2.71 10.44
C ASP A 27 0.87 3.71 9.92
N TYR A 28 0.13 3.36 8.86
CA TYR A 28 -0.85 4.23 8.19
C TYR A 28 -2.29 3.70 8.27
N PHE A 29 -2.45 2.40 8.50
CA PHE A 29 -3.75 1.74 8.65
C PHE A 29 -3.76 0.94 9.94
N ASN A 30 -4.43 1.47 10.96
CA ASN A 30 -4.63 0.85 12.26
C ASN A 30 -5.92 1.40 12.88
N ASP A 31 -6.20 1.03 14.13
CA ASP A 31 -7.44 1.40 14.82
C ASP A 31 -7.62 2.92 15.01
N GLN A 32 -6.53 3.69 14.96
CA GLN A 32 -6.53 5.15 15.18
C GLN A 32 -6.27 5.94 13.91
N THR A 33 -5.65 5.33 12.90
CA THR A 33 -5.15 6.01 11.70
C THR A 33 -5.62 5.31 10.44
N THR A 34 -6.10 6.09 9.48
CA THR A 34 -6.36 5.65 8.11
C THR A 34 -5.85 6.72 7.15
N ASP A 35 -4.59 6.60 6.75
CA ASP A 35 -3.90 7.56 5.87
C ASP A 35 -3.51 6.92 4.53
N TRP A 36 -4.41 7.05 3.56
CA TRP A 36 -4.25 6.51 2.22
C TRP A 36 -3.11 7.16 1.42
N ALA A 37 -2.91 8.48 1.58
CA ALA A 37 -1.88 9.19 0.82
C ALA A 37 -0.50 8.98 1.45
N GLY A 38 -0.40 9.04 2.78
CA GLY A 38 0.84 8.81 3.52
C GLY A 38 1.38 7.40 3.34
N ALA A 39 0.51 6.39 3.18
CA ALA A 39 0.90 5.01 2.90
C ALA A 39 1.79 4.86 1.66
N ARG A 40 1.78 5.82 0.74
CA ARG A 40 2.68 5.83 -0.42
C ARG A 40 4.15 5.68 -0.02
N LYS A 41 4.54 6.31 1.10
CA LYS A 41 5.89 6.35 1.68
C LYS A 41 6.46 4.96 2.01
N ILE A 42 5.64 3.92 2.04
CA ILE A 42 6.09 2.53 2.17
C ILE A 42 6.98 2.14 0.99
N ILE A 43 6.67 2.59 -0.23
CA ILE A 43 7.38 2.21 -1.46
C ILE A 43 8.30 3.34 -1.94
N ASN A 44 7.75 4.54 -2.14
CA ASN A 44 8.46 5.78 -2.52
C ASN A 44 7.82 6.92 -1.74
N SER A 45 8.47 8.08 -1.60
CA SER A 45 7.97 9.23 -0.81
C SER A 45 6.48 9.63 -1.04
N LEU A 46 6.18 10.71 -1.77
CA LEU A 46 4.81 11.16 -2.03
C LEU A 46 4.50 11.27 -3.52
N ASP A 47 5.35 10.67 -4.37
CA ASP A 47 5.13 10.66 -5.81
C ASP A 47 3.78 9.99 -6.14
N LYS A 48 2.90 10.78 -6.78
CA LYS A 48 1.53 10.40 -7.15
C LYS A 48 0.68 9.88 -6.00
N ALA A 49 0.97 10.31 -4.76
CA ALA A 49 0.27 9.83 -3.56
C ALA A 49 -1.25 9.96 -3.67
N ASP A 50 -1.75 11.11 -4.12
CA ASP A 50 -3.21 11.36 -4.23
C ASP A 50 -3.88 10.45 -5.25
N LYS A 51 -3.25 10.24 -6.42
CA LYS A 51 -3.77 9.35 -7.46
C LYS A 51 -3.83 7.90 -6.96
N ILE A 52 -2.75 7.42 -6.35
CA ILE A 52 -2.67 6.06 -5.80
C ILE A 52 -3.66 5.88 -4.65
N ALA A 53 -3.83 6.89 -3.79
CA ALA A 53 -4.81 6.87 -2.72
C ALA A 53 -6.25 6.79 -3.26
N ALA A 54 -6.57 7.53 -4.33
CA ALA A 54 -7.87 7.47 -4.98
C ALA A 54 -8.14 6.07 -5.57
N GLU A 55 -7.18 5.49 -6.30
CA GLU A 55 -7.27 4.13 -6.85
C GLU A 55 -7.43 3.08 -5.73
N ALA A 56 -6.63 3.17 -4.66
CA ALA A 56 -6.71 2.25 -3.53
C ALA A 56 -8.08 2.28 -2.83
N LYS A 57 -8.68 3.47 -2.67
CA LYS A 57 -10.04 3.61 -2.11
C LYS A 57 -11.10 2.97 -3.01
N LEU A 58 -10.96 3.06 -4.34
CA LEU A 58 -11.88 2.39 -5.28
C LEU A 58 -11.80 0.87 -5.13
N PHE A 59 -10.60 0.30 -5.08
CA PHE A 59 -10.42 -1.14 -4.87
C PHE A 59 -10.97 -1.58 -3.50
N PHE A 60 -10.71 -0.82 -2.44
CA PHE A 60 -11.23 -1.13 -1.12
C PHE A 60 -12.76 -1.14 -1.09
N ALA A 61 -13.41 -0.13 -1.70
CA ALA A 61 -14.86 -0.08 -1.82
C ALA A 61 -15.42 -1.26 -2.61
N ALA A 62 -14.79 -1.62 -3.73
CA ALA A 62 -15.19 -2.77 -4.54
C ALA A 62 -15.09 -4.09 -3.75
N ILE A 63 -13.98 -4.32 -3.04
CA ILE A 63 -13.77 -5.51 -2.20
C ILE A 63 -14.81 -5.54 -1.07
N LYS A 64 -15.06 -4.41 -0.41
CA LYS A 64 -16.07 -4.31 0.66
C LYS A 64 -17.50 -4.57 0.19
N THR A 65 -17.80 -4.28 -1.08
CA THR A 65 -19.14 -4.51 -1.65
C THR A 65 -19.31 -5.94 -2.15
N ALA A 66 -18.20 -6.61 -2.52
CA ALA A 66 -18.21 -7.99 -2.98
C ALA A 66 -18.18 -9.04 -1.86
N ALA A 67 -17.85 -8.61 -0.62
CA ALA A 67 -17.82 -9.43 0.58
C ALA A 67 -19.18 -9.43 1.29
#